data_AF-A0A7W1W001-F1
#
_entry.id   AF-A0A7W1W001-F1
#
_cell.length_a   1.000
_cell.length_b   1.000
_cell.length_c   1.000
_cell.angle_alpha   90.00
_cell.angle_beta   90.00
_cell.angle_gamma   90.00
#
_symmetry.space_group_name_H-M   'P 1'
#
loop_
_entity.id
_entity.type
_entity.pdbx_description
1 polymer ?
#
loop_
_entity_poly.entity_id
_entity_poly.type
_entity_poly.pdbx_seq_one_letter_code
_entity_poly.pdbx_strand_id
1 'polypeptide(L)'
;MQKVALYVLAALILATLLVYLFFTRLLLRPRGIIIRTKLQNRKFPFKESHPPVQTNTTDFRYLDDSIIDLKDKLTAAFDKEREFTSNASHELMTPISILQNKMENLMDALPQEETQEKITGMMQTLNRLKKIVRSLLLISRIENDRFGTQDTLGVQGVLDEIKQELDDRIEAAHISLQTDVSHATSLQAVNRVPAFPVVVQPGQ
;
A
#
# COMPACT_ATOMS: atom_id res chain seq x y z
N MET A 1 22.03 9.98 72.97
CA MET A 1 22.81 10.03 71.71
C MET A 1 22.36 8.99 70.67
N GLN A 2 22.22 7.70 71.00
CA GLN A 2 21.85 6.65 70.03
C GLN A 2 20.49 6.87 69.34
N LYS A 3 19.45 7.32 70.06
CA LYS A 3 18.11 7.60 69.46
C LYS A 3 18.16 8.74 68.44
N VAL A 4 18.97 9.78 68.68
CA VAL A 4 19.12 10.92 67.76
C VAL A 4 19.81 10.46 66.47
N ALA A 5 20.87 9.65 66.57
CA ALA A 5 21.53 9.08 65.40
C ALA A 5 20.57 8.22 64.54
N LEU A 6 19.68 7.46 65.18
CA LEU A 6 18.69 6.64 64.48
C LEU A 6 17.64 7.48 63.72
N TYR A 7 17.16 8.57 64.32
CA TYR A 7 16.24 9.49 63.63
C TYR A 7 16.91 10.22 62.46
N VAL A 8 18.17 10.62 62.59
CA VAL A 8 18.93 11.26 61.52
C VAL A 8 19.15 10.29 60.35
N LEU A 9 19.50 9.03 60.64
CA LEU A 9 19.64 7.98 59.62
C LEU A 9 18.32 7.73 58.88
N ALA A 10 17.22 7.59 59.61
CA ALA A 10 15.90 7.37 59.01
C ALA A 10 15.47 8.55 58.12
N ALA A 11 15.73 9.79 58.55
CA ALA A 11 15.45 10.99 57.77
C ALA A 11 16.26 11.04 56.46
N LEU A 12 17.55 10.67 56.50
CA LEU A 12 18.40 10.61 55.30
C LEU A 12 17.94 9.54 54.31
N ILE A 13 17.55 8.37 54.81
CA ILE A 13 17.01 7.28 53.98
C ILE A 13 15.70 7.75 53.31
N LEU A 14 14.81 8.38 54.08
CA LEU A 14 13.54 8.88 53.57
C LEU A 14 13.75 9.98 52.52
N ALA A 15 14.67 10.92 52.76
CA ALA A 15 15.00 11.99 51.82
C ALA A 15 15.57 11.42 50.50
N THR A 16 16.48 10.45 50.60
CA THR A 16 17.06 9.79 49.41
C THR A 16 16.00 9.05 48.61
N LEU A 17 15.08 8.36 49.29
CA LEU A 17 13.99 7.63 48.67
C LEU A 17 13.00 8.57 47.98
N LEU A 18 12.68 9.72 48.58
CA LEU A 18 11.83 10.74 47.98
C LEU A 18 12.47 11.36 46.73
N VAL A 19 13.76 11.68 46.79
CA VAL A 19 14.51 12.18 45.62
C VAL A 19 14.52 11.14 44.50
N TYR A 20 14.81 9.88 44.82
CA TYR A 20 14.81 8.79 43.84
C TYR A 20 13.44 8.63 43.17
N LEU A 21 12.35 8.61 43.95
CA LEU A 21 10.98 8.51 43.41
C LEU A 21 10.61 9.72 42.55
N PHE A 22 11.01 10.93 42.94
CA PHE A 22 10.78 12.14 42.18
C PHE A 22 11.53 12.13 40.84
N PHE A 23 12.83 11.81 40.87
CA PHE A 23 13.67 11.69 39.67
C PHE A 23 13.14 10.62 38.72
N THR A 24 12.79 9.45 39.25
CA THR A 24 12.21 8.32 38.50
C THR A 24 10.90 8.73 37.84
N ARG A 25 10.00 9.40 38.55
CA ARG A 25 8.70 9.85 37.99
C ARG A 25 8.84 10.99 36.98
N LEU A 26 9.83 11.87 37.13
CA LEU A 26 10.03 13.02 36.25
C LEU A 26 10.78 12.64 34.96
N LEU A 27 11.86 11.85 35.06
CA LEU A 27 12.68 11.46 33.91
C LEU A 27 12.10 10.28 33.11
N LEU A 28 11.32 9.38 33.73
CA LEU A 28 10.82 8.17 33.03
C LEU A 28 9.39 8.32 32.48
N ARG A 29 8.59 9.31 32.92
CA ARG A 29 7.27 9.61 32.32
C ARG A 29 7.31 9.89 30.81
N PRO A 30 8.21 10.74 30.28
CA PRO A 30 8.20 11.09 28.86
C PRO A 30 8.54 9.90 27.93
N ARG A 31 9.24 8.87 28.42
CA ARG A 31 9.61 7.68 27.63
C ARG A 31 8.41 6.91 27.08
N GLY A 32 7.35 6.82 27.88
CA GLY A 32 6.14 6.07 27.51
C GLY A 32 5.33 6.74 26.39
N ILE A 33 5.41 8.08 26.28
CA ILE A 33 4.60 8.86 25.33
C ILE A 33 5.20 8.76 23.91
N ILE A 34 6.52 8.88 23.76
CA ILE A 34 7.18 8.80 22.45
C ILE A 34 7.02 7.39 21.85
N ILE A 35 7.26 6.35 22.65
CA ILE A 35 7.20 4.95 22.18
C ILE A 35 5.75 4.54 21.85
N ARG A 36 4.76 4.88 22.68
CA ARG A 36 3.35 4.53 22.40
C ARG A 36 2.72 5.34 21.28
N THR A 37 3.13 6.60 21.07
CA THR A 37 2.43 7.50 20.12
C THR A 37 3.09 7.54 18.74
N LYS A 38 4.41 7.38 18.67
CA LYS A 38 5.19 7.50 17.41
C LYS A 38 5.72 6.17 16.86
N LEU A 39 5.85 5.11 17.67
CA LEU A 39 6.51 3.86 17.25
C LEU A 39 5.63 2.60 17.27
N GLN A 40 4.49 2.59 17.96
CA GLN A 40 3.60 1.43 17.98
C GLN A 40 2.54 1.49 16.87
N ASN A 41 2.50 0.42 16.06
CA ASN A 41 1.35 -0.01 15.27
C ASN A 41 0.89 0.88 14.11
N ARG A 42 1.80 1.54 13.37
CA ARG A 42 1.43 2.22 12.13
C ARG A 42 1.81 1.42 10.89
N LYS A 43 0.81 1.14 10.05
CA LYS A 43 1.00 0.59 8.71
C LYS A 43 1.61 1.68 7.83
N PHE A 44 2.67 1.33 7.11
CA PHE A 44 3.28 2.18 6.10
C PHE A 44 2.30 2.36 4.92
N PRO A 45 2.25 3.52 4.23
CA PRO A 45 3.07 4.74 4.42
C PRO A 45 2.62 5.64 5.58
N PHE A 46 3.58 6.38 6.17
CA PHE A 46 3.35 7.31 7.29
C PHE A 46 2.68 8.61 6.83
N LYS A 47 1.38 8.56 6.50
CA LYS A 47 0.65 9.72 5.95
C LYS A 47 0.33 10.82 6.97
N GLU A 48 0.37 10.52 8.27
CA GLU A 48 0.02 11.49 9.31
C GLU A 48 1.23 12.33 9.73
N SER A 49 1.07 13.66 9.66
CA SER A 49 2.00 14.62 10.24
C SER A 49 1.79 14.66 11.75
N HIS A 50 2.83 14.29 12.50
CA HIS A 50 2.80 14.34 13.96
C HIS A 50 3.48 15.62 14.44
N PRO A 51 2.83 16.42 15.30
CA PRO A 51 3.51 17.55 15.91
C PRO A 51 4.73 17.09 16.71
N PRO A 52 5.75 17.95 16.86
CA PRO A 52 6.91 17.64 17.68
C PRO A 52 6.47 17.37 19.12
N VAL A 53 7.16 16.43 19.77
CA VAL A 53 6.86 16.07 21.16
C VAL A 53 7.26 17.25 22.06
N GLN A 54 6.29 17.78 22.80
CA GLN A 54 6.53 18.83 23.79
C GLN A 54 7.31 18.23 24.97
N THR A 55 8.64 18.42 24.98
CA THR A 55 9.53 17.94 26.04
C THR A 55 10.55 19.00 26.44
N ASN A 56 10.80 19.07 27.75
CA ASN A 56 11.79 19.97 28.35
C ASN A 56 13.20 19.36 28.37
N THR A 57 13.36 18.10 27.97
CA THR A 57 14.67 17.42 27.93
C THR A 57 15.24 17.45 26.52
N THR A 58 16.46 17.96 26.38
CA THR A 58 17.16 18.08 25.09
C THR A 58 17.30 16.74 24.37
N ASP A 59 17.66 15.67 25.08
CA ASP A 59 17.85 14.32 24.50
C ASP A 59 16.58 13.78 23.85
N PHE A 60 15.40 14.02 24.45
CA PHE A 60 14.12 13.58 23.90
C PHE A 60 13.71 14.40 22.68
N ARG A 61 14.10 15.67 22.60
CA ARG A 61 13.89 16.50 21.41
C ARG A 61 14.76 16.01 20.25
N TYR A 62 16.04 15.75 20.52
CA TYR A 62 16.97 15.21 19.52
C TYR A 62 16.49 13.87 18.95
N LEU A 63 15.99 12.97 19.81
CA LEU A 63 15.41 11.71 19.37
C LEU A 63 14.16 11.92 18.51
N ASP A 64 13.28 12.85 18.90
CA ASP A 64 12.06 13.15 18.14
C ASP A 64 12.38 13.69 16.73
N ASP A 65 13.32 14.64 16.65
CA ASP A 65 13.78 15.22 15.39
C ASP A 65 14.43 14.15 14.50
N SER A 66 15.22 13.25 15.08
CA SER A 66 15.84 12.14 14.36
C SER A 66 14.81 11.15 13.80
N ILE A 67 13.73 10.88 14.55
CA ILE A 67 12.63 10.02 14.09
C ILE A 67 11.86 10.70 12.95
N ILE A 68 11.62 12.00 13.05
CA ILE A 68 10.94 12.78 12.01
C ILE A 68 11.77 12.77 10.72
N ASP A 69 13.06 13.07 10.80
CA ASP A 69 13.97 13.06 9.64
C ASP A 69 14.07 11.66 8.99
N LEU A 70 14.17 10.60 9.80
CA LEU A 70 14.18 9.23 9.27
C LEU A 70 12.85 8.88 8.58
N LYS A 71 11.72 9.26 9.16
CA LYS A 71 10.38 9.04 8.58
C LYS A 71 10.24 9.78 7.25
N ASP A 72 10.70 11.02 7.17
CA ASP A 72 10.63 11.83 5.94
C ASP A 72 11.54 11.24 4.85
N LYS A 73 12.75 10.82 5.20
CA LYS A 73 13.66 10.11 4.27
C LYS A 73 13.07 8.81 3.75
N LEU A 74 12.45 8.01 4.64
CA LEU A 74 11.82 6.75 4.25
C LEU A 74 10.62 7.00 3.32
N THR A 75 9.79 7.98 3.65
CA THR A 75 8.64 8.36 2.82
C THR A 75 9.09 8.78 1.41
N ALA A 76 10.10 9.65 1.32
CA ALA A 76 10.65 10.09 0.03
C ALA A 76 11.27 8.93 -0.78
N ALA A 77 11.95 7.99 -0.12
CA ALA A 77 12.53 6.83 -0.80
C ALA A 77 11.45 5.90 -1.38
N PHE A 78 10.41 5.60 -0.60
CA PHE A 78 9.29 4.79 -1.06
C PHE A 78 8.50 5.46 -2.18
N ASP A 79 8.26 6.77 -2.11
CA ASP A 79 7.54 7.49 -3.17
C ASP A 79 8.31 7.46 -4.49
N LYS A 80 9.65 7.55 -4.45
CA LYS A 80 10.51 7.35 -5.62
C LYS A 80 10.44 5.93 -6.16
N GLU A 81 10.52 4.92 -5.30
CA GLU A 81 10.42 3.51 -5.71
C GLU A 81 9.08 3.22 -6.37
N ARG A 82 7.99 3.79 -5.84
CA ARG A 82 6.64 3.68 -6.40
C ARG A 82 6.51 4.34 -7.76
N GLU A 83 7.01 5.56 -7.90
CA GLU A 83 7.00 6.30 -9.16
C GLU A 83 7.80 5.54 -10.23
N PHE A 84 9.01 5.09 -9.88
CA PHE A 84 9.82 4.26 -10.76
C PHE A 84 9.09 2.99 -11.20
N THR A 85 8.51 2.26 -10.25
CA THR A 85 7.76 1.02 -10.51
C THR A 85 6.56 1.26 -11.43
N SER A 86 5.81 2.36 -11.20
CA SER A 86 4.68 2.76 -12.04
C SER A 86 5.13 3.09 -13.46
N ASN A 87 6.14 3.96 -13.58
CA ASN A 87 6.64 4.43 -14.88
C ASN A 87 7.25 3.28 -15.69
N ALA A 88 8.11 2.47 -15.08
CA ALA A 88 8.69 1.30 -15.73
C ALA A 88 7.61 0.33 -16.21
N SER A 89 6.57 0.08 -15.41
CA SER A 89 5.50 -0.83 -15.81
C SER A 89 4.66 -0.28 -16.98
N HIS A 90 4.39 1.02 -17.02
CA HIS A 90 3.73 1.68 -18.14
C HIS A 90 4.59 1.62 -19.41
N GLU A 91 5.88 1.95 -19.30
CA GLU A 91 6.81 1.91 -20.43
C GLU A 91 7.02 0.49 -20.96
N LEU A 92 6.94 -0.55 -20.12
CA LEU A 92 7.01 -1.95 -20.53
C LEU A 92 5.74 -2.44 -21.24
N MET A 93 4.58 -1.84 -20.98
CA MET A 93 3.31 -2.27 -21.58
C MET A 93 3.27 -1.99 -23.09
N THR A 94 3.89 -0.89 -23.53
CA THR A 94 4.00 -0.51 -24.94
C THR A 94 4.79 -1.53 -25.78
N PRO A 95 6.05 -1.88 -25.47
CA PRO A 95 6.81 -2.87 -26.22
C PRO A 95 6.20 -4.28 -26.13
N ILE A 96 5.58 -4.64 -25.00
CA ILE A 96 4.82 -5.90 -24.89
C ILE A 96 3.67 -5.94 -25.90
N SER A 97 2.93 -4.84 -26.05
CA SER A 97 1.81 -4.76 -27.00
C SER A 97 2.29 -4.82 -28.46
N ILE A 98 3.43 -4.19 -28.76
CA ILE A 98 4.08 -4.28 -30.08
C ILE A 98 4.52 -5.71 -30.39
N LEU A 99 5.14 -6.40 -29.41
CA LEU A 99 5.54 -7.80 -29.57
C LEU A 99 4.34 -8.71 -29.76
N GLN A 100 3.24 -8.46 -29.04
CA GLN A 100 2.01 -9.22 -29.18
C GLN A 100 1.46 -9.11 -30.60
N ASN A 101 1.31 -7.88 -31.12
CA ASN A 101 0.83 -7.67 -32.48
C ASN A 101 1.75 -8.30 -33.54
N LYS A 102 3.07 -8.23 -33.37
CA LYS A 102 4.02 -8.90 -34.27
C LYS A 102 3.86 -10.43 -34.26
N MET A 103 3.64 -11.04 -33.09
CA MET A 103 3.42 -12.48 -32.98
C MET A 103 2.10 -12.90 -33.63
N GLU A 104 1.02 -12.14 -33.41
CA GLU A 104 -0.28 -12.34 -34.07
C GLU A 104 -0.13 -12.28 -35.59
N ASN A 105 0.53 -11.25 -36.13
CA ASN A 105 0.79 -11.14 -37.57
C ASN A 105 1.64 -12.31 -38.13
N LEU A 106 2.62 -12.80 -37.37
CA LEU A 106 3.44 -13.94 -37.79
C LEU A 106 2.65 -15.24 -37.81
N MET A 107 1.71 -15.41 -36.88
CA MET A 107 0.83 -16.58 -36.82
C MET A 107 -0.10 -16.66 -38.03
N ASP A 108 -0.58 -15.50 -38.49
CA ASP A 108 -1.42 -15.37 -39.69
C ASP A 108 -0.63 -15.55 -41.00
N ALA A 109 0.63 -15.11 -41.03
CA ALA A 109 1.47 -15.11 -42.23
C ALA A 109 2.22 -16.43 -42.49
N LEU A 110 2.46 -17.25 -41.46
CA LEU A 110 3.27 -18.47 -41.54
C LEU A 110 2.42 -19.73 -41.26
N PRO A 111 1.95 -20.45 -42.30
CA PRO A 111 1.06 -21.61 -42.14
C PRO A 111 1.78 -22.89 -41.69
N GLN A 112 3.07 -22.83 -41.38
CA GLN A 112 3.86 -24.01 -41.01
C GLN A 112 3.59 -24.38 -39.55
N GLU A 113 3.10 -25.59 -39.32
CA GLU A 113 2.62 -26.09 -38.02
C GLU A 113 3.67 -25.95 -36.91
N GLU A 114 4.93 -26.31 -37.19
CA GLU A 114 6.06 -26.16 -36.26
C GLU A 114 6.35 -24.70 -35.90
N THR A 115 6.10 -23.76 -36.82
CA THR A 115 6.29 -22.32 -36.59
C THR A 115 5.16 -21.75 -35.75
N GLN A 116 3.92 -22.17 -36.00
CA GLN A 116 2.76 -21.76 -35.21
C GLN A 116 2.85 -22.26 -33.76
N GLU A 117 3.36 -23.47 -33.53
CA GLU A 117 3.55 -24.01 -32.18
C GLU A 117 4.58 -23.19 -31.39
N LYS A 118 5.70 -22.80 -32.02
CA LYS A 118 6.71 -21.91 -31.44
C LYS A 118 6.15 -20.52 -31.12
N ILE A 119 5.41 -19.92 -32.05
CA ILE A 119 4.76 -18.61 -31.84
C ILE A 119 3.75 -18.68 -30.68
N THR A 120 3.00 -19.78 -30.58
CA THR A 120 2.06 -20.00 -29.47
C THR A 120 2.78 -20.04 -28.12
N GLY A 121 3.91 -20.74 -28.01
CA GLY A 121 4.74 -20.74 -26.79
C GLY A 121 5.30 -19.34 -26.44
N MET A 122 5.68 -18.56 -27.44
CA MET A 122 6.12 -17.17 -27.26
C MET A 122 4.98 -16.27 -26.77
N MET A 123 3.77 -16.41 -27.33
CA MET A 123 2.57 -15.68 -26.88
C MET A 123 2.18 -16.04 -25.44
N GLN A 124 2.28 -17.31 -25.04
CA GLN A 124 2.05 -17.72 -23.65
C GLN A 124 3.03 -17.03 -22.69
N THR A 125 4.30 -16.98 -23.05
CA THR A 125 5.33 -16.29 -22.26
C THR A 125 5.07 -14.79 -22.18
N LEU A 126 4.70 -14.16 -23.30
CA LEU A 126 4.37 -12.74 -23.36
C LEU A 126 3.13 -12.41 -22.51
N ASN A 127 2.10 -13.26 -22.54
CA ASN A 127 0.93 -13.13 -21.69
C ASN A 127 1.26 -13.25 -20.20
N ARG A 128 2.19 -14.13 -19.82
CA ARG A 128 2.68 -14.23 -18.44
C ARG A 128 3.40 -12.94 -18.03
N LEU A 129 4.25 -12.38 -18.90
CA LEU A 129 4.92 -11.11 -18.65
C LEU A 129 3.92 -9.95 -18.48
N LYS A 130 2.92 -9.87 -19.36
CA LYS A 130 1.82 -8.89 -19.28
C LYS A 130 1.07 -8.97 -17.95
N LYS A 131 0.79 -10.18 -17.45
CA LYS A 131 0.16 -10.39 -16.13
C LYS A 131 1.03 -9.86 -15.00
N ILE A 132 2.34 -10.13 -15.02
CA ILE A 132 3.29 -9.64 -13.99
C ILE A 132 3.33 -8.11 -13.96
N VAL A 133 3.47 -7.47 -15.13
CA VAL A 133 3.51 -6.00 -15.24
C VAL A 133 2.19 -5.36 -14.77
N ARG A 134 1.04 -5.95 -15.12
CA ARG A 134 -0.27 -5.49 -14.64
C ARG A 134 -0.42 -5.63 -13.11
N SER A 135 0.03 -6.73 -12.53
CA SER A 135 0.03 -6.91 -11.08
C SER A 135 0.92 -5.87 -10.38
N LEU A 136 2.08 -5.56 -10.96
CA LEU A 136 2.99 -4.54 -10.42
C LEU A 136 2.37 -3.13 -10.45
N LEU A 137 1.70 -2.77 -11.54
CA LEU A 137 0.90 -1.54 -11.64
C LEU A 137 -0.21 -1.49 -10.59
N LEU A 138 -0.93 -2.60 -10.40
CA LEU A 138 -2.02 -2.69 -9.44
C LEU A 138 -1.52 -2.46 -8.01
N ILE A 139 -0.41 -3.09 -7.64
CA ILE A 139 0.25 -2.89 -6.33
C ILE A 139 0.64 -1.42 -6.17
N SER A 140 1.29 -0.82 -7.17
CA SER A 140 1.68 0.60 -7.13
C SER A 140 0.47 1.55 -6.98
N ARG A 141 -0.68 1.21 -7.58
CA ARG A 141 -1.94 1.97 -7.42
C ARG A 141 -2.57 1.80 -6.04
N ILE A 142 -2.62 0.57 -5.50
CA ILE A 142 -3.12 0.26 -4.15
C ILE A 142 -2.35 1.08 -3.12
N GLU A 143 -1.02 1.09 -3.21
CA GLU A 143 -0.18 1.81 -2.25
C GLU A 143 -0.32 3.34 -2.30
N ASN A 144 -0.71 3.86 -3.45
CA ASN A 144 -0.90 5.30 -3.66
C ASN A 144 -2.23 5.84 -3.11
N ASP A 145 -3.16 4.99 -2.63
CA ASP A 145 -4.59 5.35 -2.44
C ASP A 145 -5.19 6.09 -3.65
N ARG A 146 -4.60 5.92 -4.83
CA ARG A 146 -5.10 6.50 -6.09
C ARG A 146 -6.22 5.63 -6.66
N PHE A 147 -7.13 5.18 -5.81
CA PHE A 147 -8.44 4.77 -6.26
C PHE A 147 -9.17 6.07 -6.56
N GLY A 148 -9.23 6.41 -7.84
CA GLY A 148 -9.95 7.58 -8.30
C GLY A 148 -11.41 7.43 -7.87
N THR A 149 -11.79 8.26 -6.89
CA THR A 149 -13.16 8.53 -6.45
C THR A 149 -13.95 7.32 -5.91
N GLN A 150 -14.60 7.54 -4.76
CA GLN A 150 -15.60 6.63 -4.23
C GLN A 150 -16.85 6.67 -5.14
N ASP A 151 -16.84 5.86 -6.19
CA ASP A 151 -17.98 5.76 -7.10
C ASP A 151 -19.03 4.79 -6.57
N THR A 152 -20.29 5.08 -6.93
CA THR A 152 -21.41 4.17 -6.70
C THR A 152 -21.46 3.18 -7.85
N LEU A 153 -21.24 1.90 -7.54
CA LEU A 153 -21.17 0.83 -8.54
C LEU A 153 -22.46 0.00 -8.52
N GLY A 154 -23.14 -0.08 -9.66
CA GLY A 154 -24.21 -1.06 -9.87
C GLY A 154 -23.61 -2.46 -10.02
N VAL A 155 -23.90 -3.35 -9.07
CA VAL A 155 -23.31 -4.71 -9.02
C VAL A 155 -23.68 -5.53 -10.26
N GLN A 156 -24.84 -5.28 -10.84
CA GLN A 156 -25.35 -6.04 -11.98
C GLN A 156 -24.55 -5.82 -13.26
N GLY A 157 -24.17 -4.57 -13.57
CA GLY A 157 -23.39 -4.28 -14.77
C GLY A 157 -22.01 -4.94 -14.76
N VAL A 158 -21.39 -5.07 -13.58
CA VAL A 158 -20.10 -5.78 -13.46
C VAL A 158 -20.28 -7.29 -13.57
N LEU A 159 -21.38 -7.85 -13.05
CA LEU A 159 -21.67 -9.27 -13.20
C LEU A 159 -21.94 -9.65 -14.66
N ASP A 160 -22.62 -8.78 -15.41
CA ASP A 160 -22.86 -8.98 -16.84
C ASP A 160 -21.54 -8.91 -17.64
N GLU A 161 -20.66 -7.97 -17.31
CA GLU A 161 -19.32 -7.84 -17.92
C GLU A 161 -18.46 -9.09 -17.66
N ILE A 162 -18.46 -9.60 -16.41
CA ILE A 162 -17.75 -10.84 -16.04
C ILE A 162 -18.36 -12.06 -16.74
N LYS A 163 -19.69 -12.12 -16.86
CA LYS A 163 -20.38 -13.19 -17.61
C LYS A 163 -19.92 -13.23 -19.05
N GLN A 164 -19.91 -12.08 -19.70
CA GLN A 164 -19.51 -11.95 -21.10
C GLN A 164 -18.03 -12.28 -21.30
N GLU A 165 -17.14 -11.92 -20.36
CA GLU A 165 -15.73 -12.29 -20.43
C GLU A 165 -15.48 -13.81 -20.23
N LEU A 166 -16.37 -14.49 -19.51
CA LEU A 166 -16.25 -15.91 -19.21
C LEU A 166 -17.06 -16.82 -20.13
N ASP A 167 -17.84 -16.28 -21.06
CA ASP A 167 -18.82 -17.04 -21.84
C ASP A 167 -18.19 -18.21 -22.59
N ASP A 168 -17.09 -17.96 -23.32
CA ASP A 168 -16.32 -18.98 -24.05
C ASP A 168 -15.81 -20.11 -23.12
N ARG A 169 -15.48 -19.78 -21.87
CA ARG A 169 -14.98 -20.73 -20.86
C ARG A 169 -16.11 -21.51 -20.21
N ILE A 170 -17.25 -20.87 -20.00
CA ILE A 170 -18.47 -21.46 -19.45
C ILE A 170 -19.01 -22.50 -20.44
N GLU A 171 -19.01 -22.16 -21.74
CA GLU A 171 -19.41 -23.06 -22.81
C GLU A 171 -18.46 -24.25 -22.94
N ALA A 172 -17.14 -23.99 -22.96
CA ALA A 172 -16.11 -25.04 -23.03
C ALA A 172 -16.10 -25.98 -21.81
N ALA A 173 -16.51 -25.49 -20.62
CA ALA A 173 -16.58 -26.28 -19.40
C ALA A 173 -17.97 -26.90 -19.13
N HIS A 174 -18.97 -26.61 -19.97
CA HIS A 174 -20.38 -27.00 -19.79
C HIS A 174 -20.95 -26.65 -18.41
N ILE A 175 -20.60 -25.48 -17.88
CA ILE A 175 -21.05 -25.00 -16.58
C ILE A 175 -22.25 -24.06 -16.79
N SER A 176 -23.23 -24.08 -15.89
CA SER A 176 -24.33 -23.12 -15.88
C SER A 176 -24.07 -22.04 -14.83
N LEU A 177 -24.00 -20.78 -15.23
CA LEU A 177 -23.76 -19.65 -14.32
C LEU A 177 -25.07 -18.92 -14.00
N GLN A 178 -25.67 -19.24 -12.86
CA GLN A 178 -26.80 -18.50 -12.31
C GLN A 178 -26.32 -17.34 -11.43
N THR A 179 -26.89 -16.17 -11.64
CA THR A 179 -26.62 -14.96 -10.84
C THR A 179 -27.92 -14.51 -10.20
N ASP A 180 -28.04 -14.67 -8.89
CA ASP A 180 -29.17 -14.16 -8.10
C ASP A 180 -28.74 -12.89 -7.36
N VAL A 181 -28.99 -11.74 -7.97
CA VAL A 181 -28.65 -10.44 -7.40
C VAL A 181 -29.82 -9.49 -7.58
N SER A 182 -30.28 -8.90 -6.47
CA SER A 182 -31.39 -7.94 -6.48
C SER A 182 -30.98 -6.66 -7.22
N HIS A 183 -31.81 -6.23 -8.18
CA HIS A 183 -31.59 -5.09 -9.10
C HIS A 183 -31.25 -3.75 -8.40
N ALA A 184 -31.49 -3.62 -7.09
CA ALA A 184 -31.24 -2.40 -6.31
C ALA A 184 -29.92 -2.40 -5.52
N THR A 185 -29.04 -3.39 -5.71
CA THR A 185 -27.80 -3.50 -4.93
C THR A 185 -26.73 -2.57 -5.51
N SER A 186 -26.61 -1.37 -4.94
CA SER A 186 -25.51 -0.44 -5.21
C SER A 186 -24.45 -0.56 -4.12
N LEU A 187 -23.20 -0.79 -4.51
CA LEU A 187 -22.08 -0.68 -3.57
C LEU A 187 -21.59 0.78 -3.57
N GLN A 188 -21.57 1.39 -2.39
CA GLN A 188 -20.99 2.71 -2.18
C GLN A 188 -19.53 2.59 -1.77
N ALA A 189 -18.74 3.63 -2.06
CA ALA A 189 -17.33 3.71 -1.71
C ALA A 189 -16.48 2.53 -2.24
N VAL A 190 -16.76 2.09 -3.46
CA VAL A 190 -15.98 1.02 -4.10
C VAL A 190 -14.73 1.62 -4.71
N ASN A 191 -13.58 1.05 -4.33
CA ASN A 191 -12.30 1.31 -4.97
C ASN A 191 -12.30 0.69 -6.38
N ARG A 192 -12.70 1.47 -7.40
CA ARG A 192 -12.65 1.01 -8.79
C ARG A 192 -11.26 1.31 -9.36
N VAL A 193 -10.62 0.30 -9.94
CA VAL A 193 -9.47 0.52 -10.83
C VAL A 193 -10.05 0.79 -12.21
N PRO A 194 -9.99 2.03 -12.74
CA PRO A 194 -10.49 2.27 -14.08
C PRO A 194 -9.59 1.52 -15.07
N ALA A 195 -10.22 0.74 -15.96
CA ALA A 195 -9.53 -0.01 -16.99
C ALA A 195 -8.80 0.89 -18.01
N PHE A 196 -9.13 2.18 -18.05
CA PHE A 196 -8.52 3.21 -18.91
C PHE A 196 -8.37 4.55 -18.17
N PRO A 197 -7.40 5.40 -18.52
CA PRO A 197 -7.29 6.73 -17.94
C PRO A 197 -8.52 7.56 -18.34
N VAL A 198 -9.31 7.97 -17.34
CA VAL A 198 -10.38 8.96 -17.53
C VAL A 198 -9.70 10.28 -17.87
N VAL A 199 -9.70 10.64 -19.15
CA VAL A 199 -9.34 11.99 -19.60
C VAL A 199 -10.47 12.90 -19.14
N VAL A 200 -10.23 13.59 -18.02
CA VAL A 200 -11.11 14.67 -17.58
C VAL A 200 -10.94 15.83 -18.56
N GLN A 201 -11.89 15.99 -19.49
CA GLN A 201 -12.03 17.24 -20.22
C GLN A 201 -12.65 18.28 -19.28
N PRO A 202 -12.06 19.48 -19.14
CA PRO A 202 -12.71 20.58 -18.45
C PRO A 202 -13.90 21.04 -19.28
N GLY A 203 -15.09 21.06 -18.66
CA GLY A 203 -16.31 21.55 -19.28
C GLY A 203 -16.21 23.03 -19.65
N GLN A 204 -16.82 23.37 -20.78
CA GLN A 204 -17.15 24.74 -21.18
C GLN A 204 -18.18 25.36 -20.25
#